data_AF-A0A9D1WEC7-F1
#
_entry.id   AF-A0A9D1WEC7-F1
#
_cell.length_a   1.000
_cell.length_b   1.000
_cell.length_c   1.000
_cell.angle_alpha   90.00
_cell.angle_beta   90.00
_cell.angle_gamma   90.00
#
_symmetry.space_group_name_H-M   'P 1'
#
loop_
_entity.id
_entity.type
_entity.pdbx_description
1 polymer ?
#
loop_
_entity_poly.entity_id
_entity_poly.type
_entity_poly.pdbx_seq_one_letter_code
_entity_poly.pdbx_strand_id
1 'polypeptide(L)'
;MPEVYVGPIAALYEVYKDELKGESELLAALSSHAPQRAKSLGAGRALLKYALRHHCLLDQGALLPPLVLGRLGKPSLQWPQGSRGCGWDFNLSHSNGLLALTLGQGAMGIDLELCALKRLTPMLLNKILDPAERRICALLGATSYTASRGDPSVRAGWVTRGTSAGGVCAGGYLQQAEETPLTAEQLMVQMPNDEEAQELYSAAWQKLLCPKTLRPIQRQSIWWTQQWTLRECVLKILGQSIFAYDQLTLDVHNLSIKMEGLPQGTVHCVALRTQDYLDISSSVRVPAPCELAVTENDMQWVLSVFVPEGDSLQLKLWNGQNWSNFAGSALCTYHSGAHVA
;
A
#
# COMPACT_ATOMS: atom_id res chain seq x y z
N MET A 1 15.42 -10.00 -11.41
CA MET A 1 14.80 -10.21 -10.09
C MET A 1 14.79 -8.92 -9.28
N PRO A 2 13.63 -8.28 -9.14
CA PRO A 2 13.43 -7.14 -8.26
C PRO A 2 13.51 -7.58 -6.80
N GLU A 3 14.20 -6.79 -5.99
CA GLU A 3 14.17 -6.91 -4.54
C GLU A 3 13.43 -5.75 -3.91
N VAL A 4 12.65 -6.06 -2.88
CA VAL A 4 11.86 -5.09 -2.12
C VAL A 4 12.34 -5.09 -0.68
N TYR A 5 12.59 -3.90 -0.14
CA TYR A 5 13.01 -3.69 1.24
C TYR A 5 11.96 -2.87 1.96
N VAL A 6 11.44 -3.37 3.07
CA VAL A 6 10.47 -2.64 3.90
C VAL A 6 10.93 -2.58 5.34
N GLY A 7 10.89 -1.39 5.94
CA GLY A 7 11.20 -1.23 7.35
C GLY A 7 10.76 0.10 7.95
N PRO A 8 10.82 0.24 9.28
CA PRO A 8 10.49 1.49 9.96
C PRO A 8 11.50 2.59 9.62
N ILE A 9 11.01 3.75 9.18
CA ILE A 9 11.83 4.93 8.83
C ILE A 9 12.83 5.26 9.94
N ALA A 10 12.38 5.22 11.19
CA ALA A 10 13.23 5.53 12.33
C ALA A 10 14.37 4.54 12.51
N ALA A 11 14.10 3.24 12.45
CA ALA A 11 15.12 2.21 12.59
C ALA A 11 16.11 2.27 11.42
N LEU A 12 15.60 2.35 10.18
CA LEU A 12 16.43 2.40 8.98
C LEU A 12 17.34 3.63 8.96
N TYR A 13 16.84 4.80 9.36
CA TYR A 13 17.67 6.00 9.45
C TYR A 13 18.78 5.81 10.48
N GLU A 14 18.48 5.36 11.70
CA GLU A 14 19.50 5.22 12.73
C GLU A 14 20.59 4.20 12.36
N VAL A 15 20.20 3.09 11.74
CA VAL A 15 21.13 2.02 11.33
C VAL A 15 22.01 2.46 10.16
N TYR A 16 21.43 3.16 9.17
CA TYR A 16 22.13 3.45 7.91
C TYR A 16 22.52 4.92 7.74
N LYS A 17 22.26 5.84 8.67
CA LYS A 17 22.67 7.26 8.52
C LYS A 17 24.16 7.44 8.26
N ASP A 18 24.99 6.54 8.78
CA ASP A 18 26.43 6.55 8.58
C ASP A 18 26.84 6.26 7.13
N GLU A 19 25.98 5.60 6.35
CA GLU A 19 26.14 5.42 4.90
C GLU A 19 26.13 6.76 4.15
N LEU A 20 25.48 7.77 4.73
CA LEU A 20 25.39 9.11 4.13
C LEU A 20 26.59 10.00 4.45
N LYS A 21 27.60 9.49 5.18
CA LYS A 21 28.86 10.22 5.38
C LYS A 21 29.51 10.51 4.02
N GLY A 22 29.85 11.77 3.80
CA GLY A 22 30.41 12.25 2.52
C GLY A 22 29.37 12.77 1.52
N GLU A 23 28.07 12.55 1.75
CA GLU A 23 26.99 13.06 0.89
C GLU A 23 26.67 14.54 1.24
N SER A 24 27.64 15.44 1.12
CA SER A 24 27.54 16.82 1.61
C SER A 24 26.31 17.58 1.07
N GLU A 25 26.00 17.43 -0.22
CA GLU A 25 24.83 18.04 -0.85
C GLU A 25 23.51 17.51 -0.26
N LEU A 26 23.42 16.19 -0.04
CA LEU A 26 22.26 15.58 0.60
C LEU A 26 22.11 16.06 2.03
N LEU A 27 23.19 16.10 2.81
CA LEU A 27 23.18 16.56 4.20
C LEU A 27 22.72 18.02 4.29
N ALA A 28 23.16 18.88 3.35
CA ALA A 28 22.67 20.24 3.24
C ALA A 28 21.15 20.26 2.96
N ALA A 29 20.67 19.46 2.01
CA ALA A 29 19.23 19.33 1.72
C ALA A 29 18.42 18.84 2.92
N LEU A 30 18.93 17.87 3.69
CA LEU A 30 18.27 17.38 4.92
C LEU A 30 18.08 18.50 5.94
N SER A 31 19.08 19.36 6.12
CA SER A 31 19.02 20.48 7.08
C SER A 31 17.98 21.55 6.72
N SER A 32 17.60 21.63 5.44
CA SER A 32 16.58 22.57 4.94
C SER A 32 15.13 22.11 5.16
N HIS A 33 14.93 20.87 5.61
CA HIS A 33 13.61 20.29 5.80
C HIS A 33 13.18 20.21 7.27
N ALA A 34 11.87 20.19 7.50
CA ALA A 34 11.32 19.89 8.81
C ALA A 34 11.82 18.51 9.29
N PRO A 35 12.05 18.29 10.60
CA PRO A 35 12.73 17.10 11.13
C PRO A 35 12.15 15.77 10.63
N GLN A 36 10.83 15.64 10.58
CA GLN A 36 10.17 14.42 10.10
C GLN A 36 10.41 14.16 8.61
N ARG A 37 10.40 15.21 7.78
CA ARG A 37 10.67 15.12 6.34
C ARG A 37 12.15 14.83 6.08
N ALA A 38 13.04 15.49 6.81
CA ALA A 38 14.47 15.22 6.77
C ALA A 38 14.76 13.76 7.12
N LYS A 39 14.13 13.23 8.18
CA LYS A 39 14.28 11.83 8.59
C LYS A 39 13.78 10.83 7.54
N SER A 40 12.61 11.08 6.94
CA SER A 40 12.08 10.23 5.86
C SER A 40 13.00 10.25 4.63
N LEU A 41 13.44 11.43 4.19
CA LEU A 41 14.36 11.58 3.06
C LEU A 41 15.70 10.90 3.33
N GLY A 42 16.27 11.13 4.51
CA GLY A 42 17.51 10.48 4.95
C GLY A 42 17.40 8.97 4.98
N ALA A 43 16.31 8.42 5.55
CA ALA A 43 16.06 6.98 5.55
C ALA A 43 15.96 6.40 4.14
N GLY A 44 15.23 7.07 3.24
CA GLY A 44 15.10 6.68 1.84
C GLY A 44 16.43 6.59 1.11
N ARG A 45 17.28 7.62 1.26
CA ARG A 45 18.60 7.67 0.63
C ARG A 45 19.56 6.66 1.23
N ALA A 46 19.55 6.49 2.55
CA ALA A 46 20.39 5.53 3.25
C ALA A 46 20.04 4.08 2.85
N LEU A 47 18.73 3.76 2.81
CA LEU A 47 18.25 2.46 2.35
C LEU A 47 18.61 2.19 0.89
N LEU A 48 18.45 3.18 0.01
CA LEU A 48 18.86 3.05 -1.39
C LEU A 48 20.36 2.75 -1.51
N LYS A 49 21.21 3.47 -0.79
CA LYS A 49 22.66 3.25 -0.81
C LYS A 49 23.04 1.85 -0.30
N TYR A 50 22.42 1.43 0.79
CA TYR A 50 22.55 0.07 1.30
C TYR A 50 22.20 -0.97 0.23
N ALA A 51 21.03 -0.85 -0.40
CA ALA A 51 20.56 -1.80 -1.41
C ALA A 51 21.50 -1.85 -2.64
N LEU A 52 21.93 -0.69 -3.15
CA LEU A 52 22.89 -0.64 -4.26
C LEU A 52 24.21 -1.34 -3.94
N ARG A 53 24.73 -1.17 -2.71
CA ARG A 53 25.93 -1.87 -2.23
C ARG A 53 25.70 -3.37 -2.07
N HIS A 54 24.55 -3.76 -1.50
CA HIS A 54 24.18 -5.16 -1.32
C HIS A 54 24.16 -5.93 -2.65
N HIS A 55 23.73 -5.26 -3.72
CA HIS A 55 23.74 -5.80 -5.09
C HIS A 55 25.05 -5.58 -5.86
N CYS A 56 26.11 -5.12 -5.19
CA CYS A 56 27.41 -4.82 -5.81
C CYS A 56 27.33 -3.82 -6.98
N LEU A 57 26.33 -2.93 -6.98
CA LEU A 57 26.17 -1.85 -7.95
C LEU A 57 26.94 -0.60 -7.54
N LEU A 58 27.28 -0.50 -6.26
CA LEU A 58 28.04 0.58 -5.66
C LEU A 58 29.14 0.01 -4.76
N ASP A 59 30.34 0.58 -4.83
CA ASP A 59 31.47 0.17 -3.97
C ASP A 59 31.34 0.71 -2.55
N GLN A 60 32.10 0.14 -1.62
CA GLN A 60 32.16 0.61 -0.23
C GLN A 60 32.62 2.07 -0.18
N GLY A 61 31.83 2.92 0.47
CA GLY A 61 32.15 4.34 0.65
C GLY A 61 31.95 5.21 -0.59
N ALA A 62 31.60 4.64 -1.75
CA ALA A 62 31.26 5.42 -2.94
C ALA A 62 30.00 6.26 -2.69
N LEU A 63 29.91 7.42 -3.34
CA LEU A 63 28.75 8.31 -3.26
C LEU A 63 27.58 7.75 -4.06
N LEU A 64 26.36 8.09 -3.67
CA LEU A 64 25.18 7.77 -4.48
C LEU A 64 25.28 8.44 -5.86
N PRO A 65 24.89 7.75 -6.95
CA PRO A 65 24.70 8.41 -8.22
C PRO A 65 23.74 9.60 -8.09
N PRO A 66 23.98 10.71 -8.83
CA PRO A 66 23.06 11.84 -8.85
C PRO A 66 21.64 11.40 -9.22
N LEU A 67 20.64 12.05 -8.62
CA LEU A 67 19.26 11.86 -9.03
C LEU A 67 18.91 12.79 -10.19
N VAL A 68 18.27 12.24 -11.21
CA VAL A 68 17.62 13.00 -12.26
C VAL A 68 16.11 12.81 -12.12
N LEU A 69 15.37 13.92 -12.15
CA LEU A 69 13.92 13.91 -12.09
C LEU A 69 13.35 13.83 -13.50
N GLY A 70 12.45 12.86 -13.73
CA GLY A 70 11.65 12.80 -14.95
C GLY A 70 10.64 13.97 -15.02
N ARG A 71 9.89 14.02 -16.13
CA ARG A 71 8.93 15.10 -16.44
C ARG A 71 7.96 15.43 -15.30
N LEU A 72 7.52 14.41 -14.55
CA LEU A 72 6.56 14.55 -13.45
C LEU A 72 7.20 14.31 -12.07
N GLY A 73 8.53 14.40 -11.97
CA GLY A 73 9.25 14.33 -10.70
C GLY A 73 9.60 12.92 -10.23
N LYS A 74 9.36 11.87 -11.01
CA LYS A 74 9.87 10.51 -10.71
C LYS A 74 11.40 10.55 -10.68
N PRO A 75 12.06 10.23 -9.56
CA PRO A 75 13.51 10.21 -9.49
C PRO A 75 14.08 8.97 -10.18
N SER A 76 15.26 9.12 -10.77
CA SER A 76 16.05 8.06 -11.40
C SER A 76 17.53 8.26 -11.09
N LEU A 77 18.33 7.20 -11.10
CA LEU A 77 19.78 7.29 -10.88
C LEU A 77 20.50 7.59 -12.20
N GLN A 78 21.36 8.61 -12.19
CA GLN A 78 22.24 8.88 -13.32
C GLN A 78 23.48 8.00 -13.26
N TRP A 79 23.41 6.85 -13.93
CA TRP A 79 24.51 5.90 -14.00
C TRP A 79 25.59 6.33 -15.00
N PRO A 80 26.90 6.25 -14.64
CA PRO A 80 27.96 6.38 -15.62
C PRO A 80 27.83 5.31 -16.71
N GLN A 81 28.15 5.68 -17.96
CA GLN A 81 28.12 4.74 -19.08
C GLN A 81 29.05 3.55 -18.80
N GLY A 82 28.54 2.33 -19.02
CA GLY A 82 29.29 1.09 -18.77
C GLY A 82 29.39 0.68 -17.29
N SER A 83 28.80 1.43 -16.36
CA SER A 83 28.74 1.02 -14.95
C SER A 83 27.81 -0.18 -14.74
N ARG A 84 28.05 -0.94 -13.66
CA ARG A 84 27.25 -2.12 -13.26
C ARG A 84 25.76 -1.80 -13.03
N GLY A 85 25.45 -0.55 -12.66
CA GLY A 85 24.08 -0.10 -12.40
C GLY A 85 23.31 0.31 -13.66
N CYS A 86 23.93 0.34 -14.85
CA CYS A 86 23.19 0.66 -16.07
C CYS A 86 22.00 -0.30 -16.26
N GLY A 87 20.81 0.25 -16.49
CA GLY A 87 19.56 -0.52 -16.61
C GLY A 87 18.86 -0.85 -15.28
N TRP A 88 19.46 -0.52 -14.13
CA TRP A 88 18.79 -0.61 -12.84
C TRP A 88 17.97 0.63 -12.54
N ASP A 89 16.74 0.42 -12.11
CA ASP A 89 15.81 1.44 -11.65
C ASP A 89 15.40 1.16 -10.19
N PHE A 90 14.83 2.17 -9.55
CA PHE A 90 14.33 2.06 -8.19
C PHE A 90 13.02 2.82 -8.02
N ASN A 91 12.27 2.47 -6.99
CA ASN A 91 11.12 3.26 -6.58
C ASN A 91 10.98 3.23 -5.05
N LEU A 92 10.48 4.31 -4.47
CA LEU A 92 10.34 4.47 -3.02
C LEU A 92 8.89 4.85 -2.71
N SER A 93 8.34 4.28 -1.64
CA SER A 93 7.10 4.75 -1.03
C SER A 93 7.21 4.76 0.48
N HIS A 94 6.50 5.66 1.14
CA HIS A 94 6.47 5.71 2.59
C HIS A 94 5.08 6.08 3.08
N SER A 95 4.64 5.44 4.17
CA SER A 95 3.36 5.80 4.80
C SER A 95 3.40 5.48 6.29
N ASN A 96 2.99 6.48 7.07
CA ASN A 96 2.86 6.41 8.52
C ASN A 96 4.05 5.75 9.26
N GLY A 97 5.28 6.17 8.97
CA GLY A 97 6.48 5.67 9.66
C GLY A 97 7.12 4.44 9.04
N LEU A 98 6.52 3.81 8.03
CA LEU A 98 7.16 2.78 7.21
C LEU A 98 7.69 3.33 5.90
N LEU A 99 8.76 2.71 5.42
CA LEU A 99 9.42 2.98 4.15
C LEU A 99 9.54 1.66 3.38
N ALA A 100 9.24 1.71 2.08
CA ALA A 100 9.45 0.63 1.14
C ALA A 100 10.31 1.11 -0.03
N LEU A 101 11.26 0.28 -0.43
CA LEU A 101 12.12 0.45 -1.61
C LEU A 101 11.94 -0.77 -2.51
N THR A 102 11.76 -0.58 -3.80
CA THR A 102 12.02 -1.62 -4.81
C THR A 102 13.26 -1.25 -5.62
N LEU A 103 14.08 -2.23 -5.96
CA LEU A 103 15.30 -2.09 -6.76
C LEU A 103 15.39 -3.28 -7.72
N GLY A 104 15.62 -3.02 -9.01
CA GLY A 104 15.72 -4.08 -10.01
C GLY A 104 16.09 -3.54 -11.38
N GLN A 105 16.19 -4.44 -12.36
CA GLN A 105 16.39 -4.06 -13.76
C GLN A 105 15.06 -3.72 -14.44
N GLY A 106 15.05 -2.69 -15.27
CA GLY A 106 13.85 -2.24 -15.98
C GLY A 106 12.91 -1.42 -15.10
N ALA A 107 11.65 -1.26 -15.52
CA ALA A 107 10.73 -0.34 -14.89
C ALA A 107 10.28 -0.82 -13.50
N MET A 108 10.46 0.03 -12.49
CA MET A 108 10.11 -0.27 -11.11
C MET A 108 8.95 0.60 -10.59
N GLY A 109 8.04 -0.04 -9.84
CA GLY A 109 6.91 0.61 -9.17
C GLY A 109 6.64 0.01 -7.81
N ILE A 110 6.41 0.88 -6.82
CA ILE A 110 6.02 0.48 -5.46
C ILE A 110 5.11 1.53 -4.87
N ASP A 111 4.09 1.10 -4.15
CA ASP A 111 3.35 1.96 -3.26
C ASP A 111 3.04 1.28 -1.93
N LEU A 112 2.93 2.08 -0.87
CA LEU A 112 2.77 1.63 0.50
C LEU A 112 1.81 2.59 1.20
N GLU A 113 0.69 2.09 1.71
CA GLU A 113 -0.29 2.90 2.42
C GLU A 113 -0.79 2.24 3.70
N LEU A 114 -0.95 3.05 4.75
CA LEU A 114 -1.66 2.63 5.95
C LEU A 114 -3.17 2.53 5.66
N CYS A 115 -3.78 1.41 6.07
CA CYS A 115 -5.23 1.29 6.10
C CYS A 115 -5.81 2.27 7.13
N ALA A 116 -6.53 3.27 6.65
CA ALA A 116 -7.10 4.31 7.50
C ALA A 116 -8.60 4.49 7.19
N LEU A 117 -9.44 4.18 8.18
CA LEU A 117 -10.90 4.27 8.06
C LEU A 117 -11.36 5.67 7.64
N LYS A 118 -10.67 6.72 8.10
CA LYS A 118 -10.95 8.12 7.71
C LYS A 118 -10.88 8.40 6.21
N ARG A 119 -10.24 7.53 5.42
CA ARG A 119 -10.16 7.65 3.95
C ARG A 119 -11.37 7.03 3.24
N LEU A 120 -12.20 6.25 3.94
CA LEU A 120 -13.46 5.73 3.42
C LEU A 120 -14.52 6.84 3.37
N THR A 121 -14.40 7.72 2.39
CA THR A 121 -15.40 8.76 2.12
C THR A 121 -16.08 8.50 0.79
N PRO A 122 -17.42 8.63 0.69
CA PRO A 122 -18.14 8.44 -0.58
C PRO A 122 -17.55 9.24 -1.74
N MET A 123 -17.16 10.50 -1.50
CA MET A 123 -16.55 11.36 -2.51
C MET A 123 -15.26 10.76 -3.09
N LEU A 124 -14.37 10.27 -2.23
CA LEU A 124 -13.09 9.72 -2.69
C LEU A 124 -13.30 8.38 -3.39
N LEU A 125 -14.18 7.52 -2.86
CA LEU A 125 -14.49 6.23 -3.47
C LEU A 125 -15.14 6.42 -4.84
N ASN A 126 -16.10 7.34 -4.99
CA ASN A 126 -16.75 7.64 -6.27
C ASN A 126 -15.81 8.23 -7.31
N LYS A 127 -14.75 8.93 -6.88
CA LYS A 127 -13.75 9.50 -7.77
C LYS A 127 -12.77 8.46 -8.32
N ILE A 128 -12.44 7.45 -7.53
CA ILE A 128 -11.29 6.56 -7.80
C ILE A 128 -11.71 5.17 -8.25
N LEU A 129 -12.78 4.63 -7.67
CA LEU A 129 -13.28 3.30 -7.96
C LEU A 129 -14.27 3.37 -9.11
N ASP A 130 -14.23 2.38 -9.98
CA ASP A 130 -15.27 2.17 -10.98
C ASP A 130 -16.57 1.63 -10.33
N PRO A 131 -17.69 1.54 -11.07
CA PRO A 131 -18.93 1.00 -10.53
C PRO A 131 -18.86 -0.44 -10.02
N ALA A 132 -18.06 -1.32 -10.62
CA ALA A 132 -17.93 -2.72 -10.21
C ALA A 132 -17.15 -2.84 -8.89
N GLU A 133 -16.05 -2.10 -8.78
CA GLU A 133 -15.27 -1.93 -7.56
C GLU A 133 -16.13 -1.39 -6.41
N ARG A 134 -16.93 -0.34 -6.65
CA ARG A 134 -17.82 0.20 -5.62
C ARG A 134 -18.86 -0.82 -5.13
N ARG A 135 -19.36 -1.70 -6.00
CA ARG A 135 -20.24 -2.81 -5.60
C ARG A 135 -19.52 -3.78 -4.66
N ILE A 136 -18.28 -4.16 -4.98
CA ILE A 136 -17.46 -5.01 -4.09
C ILE A 136 -17.24 -4.32 -2.74
N CYS A 137 -16.90 -3.03 -2.74
CA CYS A 137 -16.75 -2.25 -1.50
C CYS A 137 -18.02 -2.29 -0.66
N ALA A 138 -19.19 -2.03 -1.25
CA ALA A 138 -20.48 -2.07 -0.56
C ALA A 138 -20.74 -3.46 0.06
N LEU A 139 -20.49 -4.52 -0.72
CA LEU A 139 -20.65 -5.91 -0.28
C LEU A 139 -19.75 -6.27 0.91
N LEU A 140 -18.52 -5.75 0.96
CA LEU A 140 -17.61 -5.97 2.08
C LEU A 140 -18.07 -5.29 3.38
N GLY A 141 -18.85 -4.21 3.27
CA GLY A 141 -19.46 -3.51 4.40
C GLY A 141 -20.72 -4.18 4.94
N ALA A 142 -21.35 -5.05 4.15
CA ALA A 142 -22.53 -5.78 4.58
C ALA A 142 -22.17 -6.92 5.53
N THR A 143 -22.63 -6.81 6.77
CA THR A 143 -22.39 -7.75 7.89
C THR A 143 -22.96 -9.15 7.68
N SER A 144 -23.89 -9.36 6.75
CA SER A 144 -24.88 -10.44 6.86
C SER A 144 -24.89 -11.50 5.75
N TYR A 145 -24.10 -11.35 4.67
CA TYR A 145 -24.24 -12.24 3.51
C TYR A 145 -23.95 -13.72 3.82
N THR A 146 -23.02 -14.02 4.74
CA THR A 146 -22.63 -15.41 5.05
C THR A 146 -23.31 -16.02 6.27
N ALA A 147 -23.93 -15.24 7.16
CA ALA A 147 -24.39 -15.74 8.46
C ALA A 147 -25.86 -16.22 8.49
N SER A 148 -26.64 -16.00 7.42
CA SER A 148 -28.11 -16.14 7.49
C SER A 148 -28.73 -16.92 6.33
N ARG A 149 -28.10 -18.02 5.88
CA ARG A 149 -28.74 -18.98 4.96
C ARG A 149 -29.93 -19.75 5.57
N GLY A 150 -30.35 -19.45 6.80
CA GLY A 150 -31.50 -20.08 7.46
C GLY A 150 -32.49 -19.14 8.15
N ASP A 151 -32.30 -17.81 8.14
CA ASP A 151 -33.17 -16.90 8.88
C ASP A 151 -33.78 -15.80 7.99
N PRO A 152 -35.07 -15.89 7.64
CA PRO A 152 -35.80 -14.90 6.85
C PRO A 152 -35.81 -13.49 7.47
N SER A 153 -35.57 -13.35 8.78
CA SER A 153 -35.58 -12.05 9.47
C SER A 153 -34.39 -11.15 9.11
N VAL A 154 -33.30 -11.72 8.58
CA VAL A 154 -32.11 -10.95 8.16
C VAL A 154 -32.32 -10.25 6.80
N ARG A 155 -33.27 -10.74 5.98
CA ARG A 155 -33.67 -10.06 4.73
C ARG A 155 -34.33 -8.70 4.97
N ALA A 156 -34.96 -8.49 6.12
CA ALA A 156 -35.62 -7.22 6.47
C ALA A 156 -34.65 -6.14 6.97
N GLY A 157 -33.43 -6.51 7.38
CA GLY A 157 -32.43 -5.58 7.93
C GLY A 157 -31.76 -4.66 6.90
N TRP A 158 -32.01 -4.87 5.60
CA TRP A 158 -31.42 -4.09 4.51
C TRP A 158 -32.20 -2.81 4.20
N VAL A 159 -33.40 -2.63 4.77
CA VAL A 159 -34.32 -1.54 4.37
C VAL A 159 -34.62 -0.52 5.48
N THR A 160 -34.31 -0.77 6.76
CA THR A 160 -34.62 0.21 7.82
C THR A 160 -33.65 0.20 9.01
N ARG A 161 -32.69 1.12 9.01
CA ARG A 161 -32.26 1.78 10.25
C ARG A 161 -32.36 3.30 10.09
N GLY A 162 -33.61 3.77 10.07
CA GLY A 162 -33.91 5.14 10.44
C GLY A 162 -33.78 5.29 11.95
N THR A 163 -32.90 6.19 12.37
CA THR A 163 -33.00 7.04 13.57
C THR A 163 -33.57 6.42 14.85
N SER A 164 -32.70 6.12 15.82
CA SER A 164 -33.04 6.20 17.24
C SER A 164 -32.30 7.38 17.87
N ALA A 165 -33.06 8.41 18.19
CA ALA A 165 -32.63 9.59 18.93
C ALA A 165 -32.53 9.31 20.44
N GLY A 166 -31.61 10.01 21.12
CA GLY A 166 -31.77 10.37 22.53
C GLY A 166 -30.75 9.76 23.49
N GLY A 167 -29.75 10.56 23.87
CA GLY A 167 -28.84 10.25 24.98
C GLY A 167 -27.67 11.22 25.05
N VAL A 168 -27.91 12.46 25.50
CA VAL A 168 -26.85 13.46 25.70
C VAL A 168 -26.14 13.15 27.02
N CYS A 169 -24.99 12.48 26.95
CA CYS A 169 -24.02 12.45 28.06
C CYS A 169 -22.89 13.44 27.75
N ALA A 170 -22.81 14.50 28.55
CA ALA A 170 -21.72 15.46 28.53
C ALA A 170 -20.50 14.87 29.26
N GLY A 171 -19.55 14.34 28.49
CA GLY A 171 -18.22 13.93 28.93
C GLY A 171 -17.28 13.99 27.73
N GLY A 172 -16.42 15.01 27.70
CA GLY A 172 -15.59 15.36 26.55
C GLY A 172 -14.41 14.42 26.29
N TYR A 173 -13.99 14.43 25.03
CA TYR A 173 -12.85 13.75 24.39
C TYR A 173 -13.02 12.27 24.05
N LEU A 174 -13.11 12.03 22.73
CA LEU A 174 -13.21 10.74 22.02
C LEU A 174 -14.54 9.99 22.24
N GLN A 175 -15.66 10.61 21.86
CA GLN A 175 -16.75 9.81 21.29
C GLN A 175 -16.17 9.12 20.06
N GLN A 176 -15.91 7.82 20.17
CA GLN A 176 -15.71 6.95 19.03
C GLN A 176 -16.95 7.11 18.15
N ALA A 177 -16.88 7.98 17.14
CA ALA A 177 -17.91 8.05 16.12
C ALA A 177 -18.12 6.61 15.66
N GLU A 178 -19.34 6.08 15.80
CA GLU A 178 -19.62 4.70 15.44
C GLU A 178 -19.21 4.51 13.97
N GLU A 179 -18.11 3.79 13.77
CA GLU A 179 -17.46 3.56 12.47
C GLU A 179 -18.35 2.63 11.65
N THR A 180 -19.42 3.21 11.10
CA THR A 180 -20.46 2.49 10.39
C THR A 180 -19.97 2.21 8.96
N PRO A 181 -20.05 0.97 8.45
CA PRO A 181 -19.72 0.64 7.07
C PRO A 181 -20.48 1.52 6.07
N LEU A 182 -19.84 1.84 4.94
CA LEU A 182 -20.51 2.54 3.85
C LEU A 182 -21.54 1.64 3.16
N THR A 183 -22.74 2.16 2.96
CA THR A 183 -23.83 1.45 2.30
C THR A 183 -23.75 1.56 0.77
N ALA A 184 -24.48 0.69 0.06
CA ALA A 184 -24.61 0.75 -1.40
C ALA A 184 -25.17 2.09 -1.90
N GLU A 185 -26.14 2.64 -1.16
CA GLU A 185 -26.75 3.95 -1.44
C GLU A 185 -25.69 5.06 -1.37
N GLN A 186 -24.87 5.06 -0.31
CA GLN A 186 -23.77 6.03 -0.16
C GLN A 186 -22.72 5.90 -1.27
N LEU A 187 -22.50 4.69 -1.78
CA LEU A 187 -21.58 4.40 -2.87
C LEU A 187 -22.20 4.54 -4.27
N MET A 188 -23.46 4.99 -4.35
CA MET A 188 -24.19 5.22 -5.60
C MET A 188 -24.16 4.01 -6.54
N VAL A 189 -24.34 2.82 -5.99
CA VAL A 189 -24.38 1.57 -6.75
C VAL A 189 -25.67 0.81 -6.48
N GLN A 190 -26.23 0.26 -7.56
CA GLN A 190 -27.25 -0.77 -7.42
C GLN A 190 -26.57 -2.06 -6.96
N MET A 191 -27.17 -2.71 -5.97
CA MET A 191 -26.68 -3.99 -5.52
C MET A 191 -26.96 -5.04 -6.60
N PRO A 192 -25.99 -5.94 -6.87
CA PRO A 192 -26.20 -7.04 -7.79
C PRO A 192 -27.29 -7.97 -7.26
N ASN A 193 -27.90 -8.77 -8.15
CA ASN A 193 -28.81 -9.83 -7.72
C ASN A 193 -28.05 -10.86 -6.86
N ASP A 194 -28.76 -11.75 -6.16
CA ASP A 194 -28.12 -12.68 -5.21
C ASP A 194 -27.03 -13.56 -5.85
N GLU A 195 -27.20 -13.96 -7.11
CA GLU A 195 -26.24 -14.82 -7.84
C GLU A 195 -24.97 -14.05 -8.22
N GLU A 196 -25.12 -12.87 -8.83
CA GLU A 196 -24.02 -11.97 -9.18
C GLU A 196 -23.30 -11.46 -7.92
N ALA A 197 -24.05 -11.17 -6.85
CA ALA A 197 -23.50 -10.81 -5.55
C ALA A 197 -22.63 -11.95 -4.99
N GLN A 198 -23.09 -13.21 -5.11
CA GLN A 198 -22.33 -14.36 -4.64
C GLN A 198 -21.05 -14.56 -5.45
N GLU A 199 -21.11 -14.39 -6.76
CA GLU A 199 -19.95 -14.50 -7.65
C GLU A 199 -18.93 -13.39 -7.36
N LEU A 200 -19.38 -12.12 -7.31
CA LEU A 200 -18.57 -10.97 -6.94
C LEU A 200 -17.96 -11.12 -5.55
N TYR A 201 -18.77 -11.56 -4.58
CA TYR A 201 -18.34 -11.76 -3.21
C TYR A 201 -17.35 -12.92 -3.10
N SER A 202 -17.57 -14.03 -3.81
CA SER A 202 -16.66 -15.18 -3.82
C SER A 202 -15.34 -14.84 -4.50
N ALA A 203 -15.40 -14.15 -5.65
CA ALA A 203 -14.21 -13.66 -6.34
C ALA A 203 -13.44 -12.69 -5.45
N ALA A 204 -14.12 -11.73 -4.82
CA ALA A 204 -13.52 -10.84 -3.87
C ALA A 204 -12.92 -11.62 -2.69
N TRP A 205 -13.66 -12.47 -2.00
CA TRP A 205 -13.21 -13.15 -0.78
C TRP A 205 -12.12 -14.19 -0.98
N GLN A 206 -12.17 -14.97 -2.06
CA GLN A 206 -11.14 -15.97 -2.33
C GLN A 206 -9.83 -15.30 -2.76
N LYS A 207 -9.91 -14.10 -3.37
CA LYS A 207 -8.76 -13.37 -3.92
C LYS A 207 -8.30 -12.21 -3.02
N LEU A 208 -9.08 -11.81 -2.03
CA LEU A 208 -8.73 -10.85 -0.99
C LEU A 208 -8.60 -11.65 0.31
N LEU A 209 -7.35 -11.92 0.72
CA LEU A 209 -7.02 -12.54 2.01
C LEU A 209 -7.36 -11.63 3.22
N CYS A 210 -8.44 -10.87 3.16
CA CYS A 210 -9.01 -10.18 4.30
C CYS A 210 -9.42 -11.27 5.32
N PRO A 211 -8.97 -11.31 6.57
CA PRO A 211 -9.46 -12.32 7.49
C PRO A 211 -10.96 -12.20 7.73
N LYS A 212 -11.72 -13.32 7.74
CA LYS A 212 -13.18 -13.32 8.05
C LYS A 212 -13.49 -12.74 9.43
N THR A 213 -12.49 -12.69 10.29
CA THR A 213 -12.53 -12.12 11.63
C THR A 213 -12.61 -10.60 11.65
N LEU A 214 -12.33 -9.91 10.53
CA LEU A 214 -12.37 -8.45 10.49
C LEU A 214 -13.80 -7.88 10.46
N ARG A 215 -14.01 -6.77 11.17
CA ARG A 215 -15.26 -6.01 11.12
C ARG A 215 -15.48 -5.50 9.69
N PRO A 216 -16.73 -5.43 9.20
CA PRO A 216 -17.01 -5.04 7.82
C PRO A 216 -16.36 -3.72 7.39
N ILE A 217 -16.38 -2.70 8.25
CA ILE A 217 -15.72 -1.41 7.97
C ILE A 217 -14.19 -1.56 7.77
N GLN A 218 -13.54 -2.46 8.53
CA GLN A 218 -12.12 -2.75 8.34
C GLN A 218 -11.88 -3.44 6.99
N ARG A 219 -12.77 -4.35 6.57
CA ARG A 219 -12.68 -5.01 5.25
C ARG A 219 -12.80 -3.99 4.13
N GLN A 220 -13.77 -3.08 4.22
CA GLN A 220 -13.91 -1.97 3.28
C GLN A 220 -12.63 -1.13 3.22
N SER A 221 -12.04 -0.82 4.38
CA SER A 221 -10.84 0.01 4.45
C SER A 221 -9.64 -0.67 3.82
N ILE A 222 -9.41 -1.95 4.12
CA ILE A 222 -8.28 -2.70 3.55
C ILE A 222 -8.45 -2.82 2.04
N TRP A 223 -9.65 -3.19 1.59
CA TRP A 223 -9.94 -3.31 0.17
C TRP A 223 -9.77 -1.98 -0.56
N TRP A 224 -10.29 -0.89 0.01
CA TRP A 224 -10.13 0.46 -0.53
C TRP A 224 -8.65 0.85 -0.61
N THR A 225 -7.91 0.68 0.48
CA THR A 225 -6.48 0.99 0.53
C THR A 225 -5.71 0.15 -0.49
N GLN A 226 -6.06 -1.12 -0.68
CA GLN A 226 -5.46 -1.95 -1.71
C GLN A 226 -5.73 -1.42 -3.12
N GLN A 227 -6.97 -1.07 -3.44
CA GLN A 227 -7.29 -0.50 -4.76
C GLN A 227 -6.58 0.83 -5.01
N TRP A 228 -6.40 1.65 -3.97
CA TRP A 228 -5.63 2.88 -4.04
C TRP A 228 -4.14 2.60 -4.30
N THR A 229 -3.52 1.78 -3.45
CA THR A 229 -2.08 1.45 -3.52
C THR A 229 -1.71 0.76 -4.82
N LEU A 230 -2.59 -0.11 -5.34
CA LEU A 230 -2.42 -0.74 -6.64
C LEU A 230 -2.30 0.30 -7.77
N ARG A 231 -3.22 1.27 -7.81
CA ARG A 231 -3.21 2.31 -8.85
C ARG A 231 -2.00 3.23 -8.73
N GLU A 232 -1.68 3.70 -7.53
CA GLU A 232 -0.48 4.51 -7.29
C GLU A 232 0.79 3.78 -7.72
N CYS A 233 0.90 2.47 -7.41
CA CYS A 233 2.00 1.63 -7.87
C CYS A 233 2.10 1.65 -9.40
N VAL A 234 1.00 1.45 -10.12
CA VAL A 234 0.95 1.45 -11.59
C VAL A 234 1.38 2.81 -12.17
N LEU A 235 0.83 3.90 -11.64
CA LEU A 235 1.19 5.26 -12.07
C LEU A 235 2.68 5.55 -11.84
N LYS A 236 3.24 5.09 -10.72
CA LYS A 236 4.67 5.24 -10.40
C LYS A 236 5.60 4.46 -11.32
N ILE A 237 5.17 3.34 -11.90
CA ILE A 237 5.94 2.63 -12.94
C ILE A 237 6.16 3.58 -14.12
N LEU A 238 5.06 4.19 -14.59
CA LEU A 238 5.02 5.07 -15.75
C LEU A 238 5.53 6.50 -15.47
N GLY A 239 5.82 6.83 -14.22
CA GLY A 239 6.17 8.18 -13.81
C GLY A 239 5.02 9.16 -14.04
N GLN A 240 3.78 8.70 -13.94
CA GLN A 240 2.57 9.50 -14.02
C GLN A 240 2.09 9.95 -12.64
N SER A 241 1.10 10.85 -12.61
CA SER A 241 0.46 11.34 -11.39
C SER A 241 -0.98 10.88 -11.30
N ILE A 242 -1.60 11.07 -10.13
CA ILE A 242 -3.00 10.72 -9.82
C ILE A 242 -4.04 11.28 -10.80
N PHE A 243 -3.67 12.27 -11.62
CA PHE A 243 -4.55 12.82 -12.63
C PHE A 243 -4.76 11.89 -13.84
N ALA A 244 -4.00 10.80 -13.95
CA ALA A 244 -4.13 9.81 -15.02
C ALA A 244 -4.92 8.56 -14.60
N TYR A 245 -5.69 8.63 -13.50
CA TYR A 245 -6.52 7.50 -13.07
C TYR A 245 -7.61 7.12 -14.09
N ASP A 246 -8.06 8.06 -14.90
CA ASP A 246 -9.02 7.83 -15.98
C ASP A 246 -8.47 6.97 -17.13
N GLN A 247 -7.14 6.89 -17.27
CA GLN A 247 -6.46 6.05 -18.26
C GLN A 247 -6.20 4.62 -17.76
N LEU A 248 -6.42 4.37 -16.48
CA LEU A 248 -6.16 3.09 -15.83
C LEU A 248 -7.46 2.32 -15.66
N THR A 249 -7.55 1.15 -16.31
CA THR A 249 -8.67 0.23 -16.14
C THR A 249 -8.21 -0.97 -15.32
N LEU A 250 -8.96 -1.29 -14.24
CA LEU A 250 -8.76 -2.49 -13.44
C LEU A 250 -9.91 -3.45 -13.69
N ASP A 251 -9.59 -4.68 -14.10
CA ASP A 251 -10.55 -5.77 -14.12
C ASP A 251 -10.36 -6.58 -12.85
N VAL A 252 -11.18 -6.30 -11.84
CA VAL A 252 -11.15 -6.98 -10.54
C VAL A 252 -11.61 -8.44 -10.61
N HIS A 253 -12.35 -8.84 -11.65
CA HIS A 253 -12.77 -10.23 -11.83
C HIS A 253 -11.62 -11.08 -12.35
N ASN A 254 -10.98 -10.59 -13.41
CA ASN A 254 -9.87 -11.27 -14.07
C ASN A 254 -8.50 -10.94 -13.46
N LEU A 255 -8.46 -10.07 -12.44
CA LEU A 255 -7.23 -9.55 -11.84
C LEU A 255 -6.27 -9.01 -12.91
N SER A 256 -6.77 -8.16 -13.79
CA SER A 256 -5.95 -7.57 -14.85
C SER A 256 -5.90 -6.05 -14.78
N ILE A 257 -4.79 -5.49 -15.26
CA ILE A 257 -4.54 -4.05 -15.33
C ILE A 257 -4.32 -3.66 -16.77
N LYS A 258 -5.01 -2.62 -17.22
CA LYS A 258 -4.83 -2.04 -18.55
C LYS A 258 -4.54 -0.56 -18.43
N MET A 259 -3.42 -0.15 -19.01
CA MET A 259 -3.01 1.24 -19.15
C MET A 259 -1.98 1.33 -20.28
N GLU A 260 -2.05 2.38 -21.09
CA GLU A 260 -1.11 2.58 -22.19
C GLU A 260 0.34 2.72 -21.67
N GLY A 261 1.27 1.99 -22.31
CA GLY A 261 2.69 2.01 -21.96
C GLY A 261 3.06 1.20 -20.72
N LEU A 262 2.11 0.55 -20.04
CA LEU A 262 2.40 -0.33 -18.90
C LEU A 262 3.17 -1.58 -19.37
N PRO A 263 4.41 -1.81 -18.90
CA PRO A 263 5.16 -3.02 -19.25
C PRO A 263 4.43 -4.30 -18.80
N GLN A 264 4.69 -5.40 -19.51
CA GLN A 264 4.21 -6.73 -19.12
C GLN A 264 4.85 -7.16 -17.81
N GLY A 265 4.03 -7.75 -16.94
CA GLY A 265 4.42 -8.13 -15.60
C GLY A 265 3.22 -8.28 -14.68
N THR A 266 3.49 -8.15 -13.40
CA THR A 266 2.56 -8.50 -12.34
C THR A 266 2.67 -7.52 -11.19
N VAL A 267 1.54 -7.03 -10.68
CA VAL A 267 1.50 -6.25 -9.44
C VAL A 267 1.04 -7.14 -8.30
N HIS A 268 1.91 -7.36 -7.33
CA HIS A 268 1.60 -8.07 -6.09
C HIS A 268 1.14 -7.08 -5.03
N CYS A 269 -0.03 -7.31 -4.44
CA CYS A 269 -0.47 -6.59 -3.25
C CYS A 269 -0.20 -7.45 -2.02
N VAL A 270 0.38 -6.89 -0.97
CA VAL A 270 0.77 -7.58 0.27
C VAL A 270 0.24 -6.78 1.46
N ALA A 271 -0.38 -7.45 2.42
CA ALA A 271 -0.71 -6.84 3.71
C ALA A 271 0.47 -7.02 4.65
N LEU A 272 0.92 -5.93 5.24
CA LEU A 272 1.95 -5.93 6.26
C LEU A 272 1.29 -5.59 7.60
N ARG A 273 1.43 -6.48 8.57
CA ARG A 273 0.94 -6.25 9.93
C ARG A 273 2.07 -5.67 10.77
N THR A 274 1.70 -4.90 11.78
CA THR A 274 2.68 -4.31 12.70
C THR A 274 3.59 -5.38 13.34
N GLN A 275 3.05 -6.57 13.65
CA GLN A 275 3.83 -7.66 14.24
C GLN A 275 4.93 -8.18 13.30
N ASP A 276 4.78 -8.01 11.98
CA ASP A 276 5.73 -8.54 11.00
C ASP A 276 7.09 -7.78 11.02
N TYR A 277 7.17 -6.62 11.68
CA TYR A 277 8.40 -5.82 11.79
C TYR A 277 8.61 -5.18 13.19
N LEU A 278 7.76 -5.49 14.18
CA LEU A 278 7.89 -5.02 15.57
C LEU A 278 8.58 -6.01 16.53
N ASP A 279 9.14 -7.12 16.05
CA ASP A 279 10.03 -7.96 16.88
C ASP A 279 11.40 -7.31 17.14
N ILE A 280 11.42 -5.97 17.21
CA ILE A 280 12.55 -5.14 17.59
C ILE A 280 12.61 -5.20 19.11
N SER A 281 13.30 -6.23 19.62
CA SER A 281 13.55 -6.43 21.04
C SER A 281 14.09 -5.14 21.72
N SER A 282 13.22 -4.45 22.46
CA SER A 282 13.46 -3.65 23.67
C SER A 282 14.51 -2.53 23.74
N SER A 283 15.42 -2.34 22.80
CA SER A 283 16.55 -1.37 22.96
C SER A 283 16.41 -0.09 22.14
N VAL A 284 15.71 -0.12 21.00
CA VAL A 284 15.35 1.09 20.26
C VAL A 284 13.90 1.40 20.58
N ARG A 285 13.67 2.36 21.49
CA ARG A 285 12.35 2.99 21.61
C ARG A 285 12.09 3.72 20.29
N VAL A 286 11.51 3.01 19.32
CA VAL A 286 10.79 3.67 18.23
C VAL A 286 9.76 4.53 18.96
N PRO A 287 9.78 5.87 18.83
CA PRO A 287 8.76 6.68 19.45
C PRO A 287 7.43 6.09 18.99
N ALA A 288 6.60 5.67 19.95
CA ALA A 288 5.30 5.09 19.66
C ALA A 288 4.66 5.97 18.59
N PRO A 289 4.22 5.41 17.45
CA PRO A 289 3.64 6.21 16.38
C PRO A 289 2.56 7.10 17.02
N CYS A 290 2.84 8.41 17.08
CA CYS A 290 2.17 9.44 17.88
C CYS A 290 0.81 9.00 18.45
N GLU A 291 0.74 8.74 19.77
CA GLU A 291 -0.49 8.77 20.60
C GLU A 291 -1.80 8.31 19.94
N LEU A 292 -1.73 7.33 19.04
CA LEU A 292 -2.90 6.60 18.60
C LEU A 292 -3.03 5.51 19.66
N ALA A 293 -4.01 5.67 20.54
CA ALA A 293 -4.48 4.62 21.44
C ALA A 293 -5.04 3.47 20.58
N VAL A 294 -4.14 2.69 19.98
CA VAL A 294 -4.44 1.55 19.12
C VAL A 294 -4.39 0.33 20.02
N THR A 295 -5.56 -0.24 20.28
CA THR A 295 -5.66 -1.59 20.85
C THR A 295 -4.94 -2.56 19.90
N GLU A 296 -4.28 -3.58 20.45
CA GLU A 296 -3.28 -4.46 19.82
C GLU A 296 -3.68 -5.21 18.52
N ASN A 297 -4.85 -4.92 17.93
CA ASN A 297 -5.37 -5.56 16.74
C ASN A 297 -5.44 -4.59 15.53
N ASP A 298 -4.77 -4.98 14.44
CA ASP A 298 -5.14 -4.66 13.05
C ASP A 298 -4.72 -3.32 12.40
N MET A 299 -3.58 -2.72 12.77
CA MET A 299 -2.92 -1.80 11.82
C MET A 299 -2.31 -2.62 10.68
N GLN A 300 -2.91 -2.50 9.51
CA GLN A 300 -2.42 -3.14 8.28
C GLN A 300 -1.96 -2.05 7.32
N TRP A 301 -0.75 -2.19 6.81
CA TRP A 301 -0.31 -1.48 5.62
C TRP A 301 -0.61 -2.35 4.42
N VAL A 302 -0.99 -1.74 3.32
CA VAL A 302 -1.00 -2.42 2.02
C VAL A 302 0.22 -1.94 1.24
N LEU A 303 0.97 -2.90 0.74
CA LEU A 303 2.10 -2.71 -0.16
C LEU A 303 1.70 -3.23 -1.54
N SER A 304 1.86 -2.43 -2.59
CA SER A 304 1.77 -2.93 -3.98
C SER A 304 3.13 -2.81 -4.65
N VAL A 305 3.58 -3.87 -5.30
CA VAL A 305 4.89 -3.95 -5.97
C VAL A 305 4.70 -4.50 -7.37
N PHE A 306 5.26 -3.81 -8.37
CA PHE A 306 5.36 -4.34 -9.72
C PHE A 306 6.60 -5.22 -9.89
N VAL A 307 6.40 -6.39 -10.50
CA VAL A 307 7.44 -7.35 -10.87
C VAL A 307 7.31 -7.59 -12.38
N PRO A 308 8.37 -7.34 -13.17
CA PRO A 308 8.36 -7.63 -14.60
C PRO A 308 8.06 -9.10 -14.90
N GLU A 309 7.54 -9.38 -16.11
CA GLU A 309 7.26 -10.75 -16.53
C GLU A 309 8.52 -11.63 -16.50
N GLY A 310 8.38 -12.86 -16.00
CA GLY A 310 9.47 -13.82 -15.86
C GLY A 310 10.33 -13.66 -14.61
N ASP A 311 10.18 -12.57 -13.86
CA ASP A 311 10.84 -12.37 -12.56
C ASP A 311 9.96 -12.84 -11.39
N SER A 312 10.57 -13.01 -10.20
CA SER A 312 9.84 -13.28 -8.97
C SER A 312 10.10 -12.23 -7.89
N LEU A 313 9.09 -12.01 -7.04
CA LEU A 313 9.16 -11.06 -5.94
C LEU A 313 10.05 -11.59 -4.81
N GLN A 314 11.08 -10.82 -4.44
CA GLN A 314 11.85 -11.04 -3.22
C GLN A 314 11.59 -9.90 -2.23
N LEU A 315 10.66 -10.12 -1.29
CA LEU A 315 10.32 -9.13 -0.26
C LEU A 315 11.13 -9.37 1.01
N LYS A 316 11.92 -8.37 1.41
CA LYS A 316 12.76 -8.35 2.61
C LYS A 316 12.16 -7.38 3.65
N LEU A 317 11.95 -7.87 4.86
CA LEU A 317 11.49 -7.07 5.99
C LEU A 317 12.65 -6.80 6.95
N TRP A 318 12.72 -5.58 7.49
CA TRP A 318 13.64 -5.23 8.56
C TRP A 318 13.09 -5.68 9.91
N ASN A 319 13.81 -6.56 10.61
CA ASN A 319 13.41 -7.08 11.91
C ASN A 319 14.07 -6.37 13.11
N GLY A 320 14.78 -5.26 12.87
CA GLY A 320 15.54 -4.54 13.89
C GLY A 320 17.04 -4.80 13.85
N GLN A 321 17.48 -5.95 13.32
CA GLN A 321 18.89 -6.32 13.25
C GLN A 321 19.35 -6.63 11.83
N ASN A 322 18.52 -7.35 11.07
CA ASN A 322 18.84 -7.86 9.75
C ASN A 322 17.61 -7.78 8.82
N TRP A 323 17.85 -8.06 7.55
CA TRP A 323 16.80 -8.30 6.57
C TRP A 323 16.42 -9.78 6.56
N SER A 324 15.13 -10.07 6.71
CA SER A 324 14.58 -11.42 6.57
C SER A 324 13.64 -11.49 5.38
N ASN A 325 13.61 -12.64 4.70
CA ASN A 325 12.64 -12.86 3.64
C ASN A 325 11.23 -12.95 4.24
N PHE A 326 10.29 -12.23 3.64
CA PHE A 326 8.89 -12.31 3.99
C PHE A 326 8.34 -13.69 3.59
N ALA A 327 7.87 -14.44 4.57
CA ALA A 327 7.28 -15.77 4.36
C ALA A 327 5.77 -15.71 4.08
N GLY A 328 5.16 -14.52 4.10
CA GLY A 328 3.73 -14.37 3.84
C GLY A 328 3.39 -14.47 2.35
N SER A 329 2.13 -14.77 2.05
CA SER A 329 1.61 -14.75 0.70
C SER A 329 1.18 -13.35 0.28
N ALA A 330 1.22 -13.08 -1.03
CA ALA A 330 0.54 -11.90 -1.57
C ALA A 330 -0.97 -12.00 -1.29
N LEU A 331 -1.60 -10.88 -0.95
CA LEU A 331 -3.05 -10.74 -0.84
C LEU A 331 -3.72 -11.10 -2.15
N CYS A 332 -3.23 -10.49 -3.23
CA CYS A 332 -3.71 -10.71 -4.59
C CYS A 332 -2.59 -10.37 -5.57
N THR A 333 -2.81 -10.73 -6.82
CA THR A 333 -1.81 -10.57 -7.88
C THR A 333 -2.55 -10.18 -9.15
N TYR A 334 -2.19 -9.02 -9.71
CA TYR A 334 -2.80 -8.49 -10.92
C TYR A 334 -1.81 -8.57 -12.08
N HIS A 335 -2.26 -8.98 -13.27
CA HIS A 335 -1.41 -9.11 -14.45
C HIS A 335 -1.57 -7.91 -15.38
N SER A 336 -0.46 -7.33 -15.84
CA SER A 336 -0.46 -6.33 -16.90
C SER A 336 -0.27 -6.99 -18.27
N GLY A 337 -0.96 -6.50 -19.28
CA GLY A 337 -0.64 -6.85 -20.68
C GLY A 337 -1.31 -8.10 -21.25
N ALA A 338 -2.38 -8.61 -20.65
CA ALA A 338 -3.27 -9.54 -21.36
C ALA A 338 -4.08 -8.75 -22.40
N HIS A 339 -3.57 -8.71 -23.64
CA HIS A 339 -4.46 -8.58 -24.79
C HIS A 339 -5.41 -9.78 -24.75
N VAL A 340 -6.64 -9.55 -24.30
CA VAL A 340 -7.74 -10.43 -24.67
C VAL A 340 -7.90 -10.22 -26.18
N ALA A 341 -7.32 -11.13 -26.95
CA ALA A 341 -7.48 -11.17 -28.40
C ALA A 341 -8.95 -11.42 -28.77
#